data_AF-A0A522WMJ2-F1
#
_entry.id   AF-A0A522WMJ2-F1
#
_cell.length_a   1.000
_cell.length_b   1.000
_cell.length_c   1.000
_cell.angle_alpha   90.00
_cell.angle_beta   90.00
_cell.angle_gamma   90.00
#
_symmetry.space_group_name_H-M   'P 1'
#
loop_
_entity.id
_entity.type
_entity.pdbx_description
1 polymer ?
#
loop_
_entity_poly.entity_id
_entity_poly.type
_entity_poly.pdbx_seq_one_letter_code
_entity_poly.pdbx_strand_id
1 'polypeptide(L)'
;MSDQDLEELQAENDALKAEIEEMRREIEELHADADIDACHVAGLTAQIKALIAEGDACPEKSAHPLLERVQYIHSRTGETVTKTRAFPLYREAFDAEAESLGIAHPEKIRG
;
A
#
# COMPACT_ATOMS: atom_id res chain seq x y z
N MET A 1 4.63 51.06 -13.86
CA MET A 1 3.63 50.20 -13.23
C MET A 1 2.67 51.08 -12.49
N SER A 2 1.39 50.96 -12.82
CA SER A 2 0.31 51.61 -12.10
C SER A 2 0.05 50.87 -10.78
N ASP A 3 -0.61 51.51 -9.83
CA ASP A 3 -1.08 50.84 -8.61
C ASP A 3 -2.04 49.69 -8.93
N GLN A 4 -2.81 49.84 -10.02
CA GLN A 4 -3.69 48.79 -10.53
C GLN A 4 -2.90 47.57 -11.04
N ASP A 5 -1.77 47.79 -11.73
CA ASP A 5 -0.88 46.70 -12.17
C ASP A 5 -0.28 45.95 -10.96
N LEU A 6 0.01 46.67 -9.87
CA LEU A 6 0.54 46.08 -8.63
C LEU A 6 -0.52 45.25 -7.90
N GLU A 7 -1.77 45.71 -7.85
CA GLU A 7 -2.89 44.98 -7.26
C GLU A 7 -3.21 43.69 -8.04
N GLU A 8 -3.22 43.76 -9.38
CA GLU A 8 -3.43 42.59 -10.25
C GLU A 8 -2.31 41.55 -10.07
N LEU A 9 -1.05 41.99 -10.05
CA LEU A 9 0.09 41.11 -9.79
C LEU A 9 0.05 40.49 -8.39
N GLN A 10 -0.40 41.24 -7.37
CA GLN A 10 -0.53 40.72 -6.02
C GLN A 10 -1.62 39.65 -5.94
N ALA A 11 -2.78 39.88 -6.57
CA ALA A 11 -3.87 38.92 -6.63
C ALA A 11 -3.46 37.63 -7.37
N GLU A 12 -2.76 37.75 -8.50
CA GLU A 12 -2.21 36.61 -9.23
C GLU A 12 -1.17 35.85 -8.39
N ASN A 13 -0.29 36.56 -7.68
CA ASN A 13 0.70 35.94 -6.81
C ASN A 13 0.05 35.13 -5.67
N ASP A 14 -1.02 35.64 -5.09
CA ASP A 14 -1.75 34.98 -4.01
C ASP A 14 -2.55 33.77 -4.54
N ALA A 15 -3.12 33.86 -5.75
CA ALA A 15 -3.75 32.72 -6.42
C ALA A 15 -2.76 31.60 -6.72
N LEU A 16 -1.59 31.92 -7.27
CA LEU A 16 -0.54 30.95 -7.57
C LEU A 16 0.01 30.29 -6.30
N LYS A 17 0.13 31.02 -5.19
CA LYS A 17 0.52 30.44 -3.90
C LYS A 17 -0.51 29.43 -3.40
N ALA A 18 -1.80 29.73 -3.54
CA ALA A 18 -2.87 28.81 -3.16
C ALA A 18 -2.84 27.53 -4.01
N GLU A 19 -2.62 27.65 -5.31
CA GLU A 19 -2.49 26.49 -6.22
C GLU A 19 -1.25 25.64 -5.89
N ILE A 20 -0.12 26.27 -5.56
CA ILE A 20 1.09 25.56 -5.10
C ILE A 20 0.82 24.78 -3.80
N GLU A 21 0.10 25.38 -2.85
CA GLU A 21 -0.28 24.71 -1.60
C GLU A 21 -1.20 23.51 -1.87
N GLU A 22 -2.15 23.62 -2.79
CA GLU A 22 -3.04 22.53 -3.19
C GLU A 22 -2.27 21.39 -3.86
N MET A 23 -1.44 21.69 -4.86
CA MET A 23 -0.63 20.68 -5.54
C MET A 23 0.33 19.96 -4.58
N ARG A 24 0.87 20.65 -3.57
CA ARG A 24 1.72 20.01 -2.56
C ARG A 24 0.95 18.98 -1.74
N ARG A 25 -0.29 19.28 -1.36
CA ARG A 25 -1.15 18.32 -0.64
C ARG A 25 -1.46 17.12 -1.50
N GLU A 26 -1.79 17.32 -2.77
CA GLU A 26 -2.04 16.22 -3.71
C GLU A 26 -0.80 15.32 -3.87
N ILE A 27 0.40 15.91 -3.97
CA ILE A 27 1.65 15.14 -4.02
C ILE A 27 1.86 14.32 -2.74
N GLU A 28 1.57 14.88 -1.57
CA GLU A 28 1.67 14.17 -0.29
C GLU A 28 0.70 12.99 -0.22
N GLU A 29 -0.54 13.16 -0.68
CA GLU A 29 -1.54 12.10 -0.77
C GLU A 29 -1.12 11.00 -1.74
N LEU A 30 -0.66 11.37 -2.94
CA LEU A 30 -0.18 10.41 -3.94
C LEU A 30 1.04 9.61 -3.47
N HIS A 31 1.96 10.25 -2.75
CA HIS A 31 3.09 9.53 -2.14
C HIS A 31 2.62 8.53 -1.08
N ALA A 32 1.68 8.92 -0.22
CA ALA A 32 1.13 8.01 0.79
C ALA A 32 0.44 6.79 0.13
N ASP A 33 -0.33 7.00 -0.94
CA ASP A 33 -0.95 5.91 -1.69
C ASP A 33 0.11 5.00 -2.36
N ALA A 34 1.15 5.59 -2.95
CA ALA A 34 2.24 4.86 -3.58
C ALA A 34 3.01 3.99 -2.57
N ASP A 35 3.23 4.48 -1.34
CA ASP A 35 3.87 3.72 -0.27
C ASP A 35 3.03 2.50 0.15
N ILE A 36 1.70 2.66 0.20
CA ILE A 36 0.77 1.55 0.49
C ILE A 36 0.80 0.52 -0.65
N ASP A 37 0.80 0.96 -1.90
CA ASP A 37 0.91 0.08 -3.06
C ASP A 37 2.24 -0.68 -3.08
N ALA A 38 3.35 -0.05 -2.70
CA ALA A 38 4.64 -0.72 -2.55
C ALA A 38 4.56 -1.87 -1.54
N CYS A 39 3.89 -1.66 -0.40
CA CYS A 39 3.66 -2.70 0.60
C CYS A 39 2.82 -3.87 0.04
N HIS A 40 1.77 -3.58 -0.72
CA HIS A 40 0.97 -4.60 -1.41
C HIS A 40 1.81 -5.41 -2.41
N VAL A 41 2.66 -4.74 -3.19
CA VAL A 41 3.56 -5.39 -4.15
C VAL A 41 4.56 -6.29 -3.43
N ALA A 42 5.16 -5.84 -2.32
CA ALA A 42 6.07 -6.65 -1.52
C ALA A 42 5.39 -7.93 -1.00
N GLY A 43 4.20 -7.78 -0.41
CA GLY A 43 3.38 -8.89 0.07
C GLY A 43 3.05 -9.92 -1.02
N LEU A 44 2.51 -9.47 -2.15
CA LEU A 44 2.12 -10.35 -3.26
C LEU A 44 3.34 -11.03 -3.89
N THR A 45 4.45 -10.30 -4.01
CA THR A 45 5.71 -10.85 -4.53
C THR A 45 6.24 -11.98 -3.66
N ALA A 46 6.25 -11.80 -2.33
CA ALA A 46 6.67 -12.85 -1.40
C ALA A 46 5.77 -14.08 -1.50
N GLN A 47 4.45 -13.87 -1.56
CA GLN A 47 3.47 -14.93 -1.70
C GLN A 47 3.66 -15.72 -3.00
N ILE A 48 3.84 -15.04 -4.13
CA ILE A 48 4.07 -15.67 -5.45
C ILE A 48 5.39 -16.45 -5.46
N LYS A 49 6.48 -15.88 -4.93
CA LYS A 49 7.78 -16.57 -4.85
C LYS A 49 7.68 -17.87 -4.06
N ALA A 50 6.97 -17.86 -2.93
CA ALA A 50 6.76 -19.07 -2.13
C ALA A 50 5.89 -20.11 -2.84
N LEU A 51 4.83 -19.68 -3.53
CA LEU A 51 3.99 -20.56 -4.33
C LEU A 51 4.75 -21.22 -5.49
N ILE A 52 5.65 -20.48 -6.15
CA ILE A 52 6.49 -21.04 -7.21
C ILE A 52 7.48 -22.05 -6.63
N ALA A 53 8.21 -21.69 -5.57
CA ALA A 53 9.22 -22.55 -4.98
C ALA A 53 8.62 -23.86 -4.44
N GLU A 54 7.49 -23.78 -3.73
CA GLU A 54 6.79 -24.96 -3.25
C GLU A 54 6.14 -25.74 -4.40
N GLY A 55 5.62 -25.06 -5.43
CA GLY A 55 4.99 -25.68 -6.59
C GLY A 55 5.96 -26.48 -7.45
N ASP A 56 7.22 -26.05 -7.53
CA ASP A 56 8.31 -26.77 -8.18
C ASP A 56 8.71 -28.04 -7.40
N ALA A 57 8.55 -28.02 -6.07
CA ALA A 57 8.82 -29.16 -5.20
C ALA A 57 7.61 -30.10 -5.02
N CYS A 58 6.40 -29.63 -5.37
CA CYS A 58 5.15 -30.34 -5.08
C CYS A 58 4.85 -31.43 -6.13
N PRO A 59 4.74 -32.71 -5.74
CA PRO A 59 4.41 -33.80 -6.68
C PRO A 59 2.99 -33.72 -7.25
N GLU A 60 2.04 -33.21 -6.47
CA GLU A 60 0.62 -33.11 -6.83
C GLU A 60 0.17 -31.65 -6.75
N LYS A 61 0.20 -30.96 -7.88
CA LYS A 61 -0.10 -29.51 -7.96
C LYS A 61 -1.51 -29.17 -7.49
N SER A 62 -2.46 -30.10 -7.59
CA SER A 62 -3.83 -29.88 -7.10
C SER A 62 -3.95 -29.92 -5.58
N ALA A 63 -2.96 -30.48 -4.88
CA ALA A 63 -2.89 -30.59 -3.42
C ALA A 63 -1.80 -29.70 -2.81
N HIS A 64 -1.45 -28.60 -3.49
CA HIS A 64 -0.38 -27.71 -3.08
C HIS A 64 -0.62 -27.16 -1.64
N PRO A 65 0.32 -27.35 -0.69
CA PRO A 65 0.06 -27.07 0.73
C PRO A 65 -0.22 -25.59 1.00
N LEU A 66 0.44 -24.68 0.29
CA LEU A 66 0.17 -23.24 0.41
C LEU A 66 -1.17 -22.79 -0.17
N LEU A 67 -1.86 -23.62 -0.97
CA LEU A 67 -3.20 -23.33 -1.50
C LEU A 67 -4.32 -23.85 -0.57
N GLU A 68 -3.99 -24.59 0.49
CA GLU A 68 -4.95 -25.03 1.50
C GLU A 68 -5.69 -23.82 2.09
N ARG A 69 -7.02 -23.92 2.16
CA ARG A 69 -7.88 -22.86 2.72
C ARG A 69 -8.01 -23.04 4.22
N VAL A 70 -7.62 -22.01 4.98
CA VAL A 70 -7.70 -22.00 6.44
C VAL A 70 -8.37 -20.72 6.93
N GLN A 71 -8.90 -20.77 8.15
CA GLN A 71 -9.57 -19.64 8.79
C GLN A 71 -8.54 -18.70 9.44
N TYR A 72 -8.75 -17.40 9.26
CA TYR A 72 -7.97 -16.33 9.88
C TYR A 72 -8.90 -15.31 10.50
N ILE A 73 -8.44 -14.64 11.55
CA ILE A 73 -9.13 -13.48 12.12
C ILE A 73 -8.55 -12.23 11.45
N HIS A 74 -9.39 -11.49 10.74
CA HIS A 74 -8.99 -10.25 10.09
C HIS A 74 -8.69 -9.17 11.13
N SER A 75 -7.48 -8.60 11.10
CA SER A 75 -6.96 -7.73 12.17
C SER A 75 -7.76 -6.44 12.38
N ARG A 76 -8.42 -5.93 11.33
CA ARG A 76 -9.18 -4.68 11.38
C ARG A 76 -10.65 -4.87 11.75
N THR A 77 -11.30 -5.95 11.29
CA THR A 77 -12.74 -6.17 11.52
C THR A 77 -13.03 -7.20 12.60
N GLY A 78 -12.04 -8.01 13.00
CA GLY A 78 -12.23 -9.13 13.91
C GLY A 78 -13.00 -10.30 13.31
N GLU A 79 -13.37 -10.23 12.04
CA GLU A 79 -14.15 -11.27 11.37
C GLU A 79 -13.29 -12.47 10.99
N THR A 80 -13.90 -13.64 11.04
CA THR A 80 -13.30 -14.86 10.50
C THR A 80 -13.37 -14.85 8.98
N VAL A 81 -12.23 -14.82 8.33
CA VAL A 81 -12.07 -14.89 6.87
C VAL A 81 -11.40 -16.19 6.47
N THR A 82 -11.73 -16.72 5.30
CA THR A 82 -11.05 -17.90 4.74
C THR A 82 -10.03 -17.45 3.70
N LYS A 83 -8.75 -17.67 3.97
CA LYS A 83 -7.63 -17.36 3.06
C LYS A 83 -6.76 -18.60 2.87
N THR A 84 -5.80 -18.53 1.94
CA THR A 84 -4.86 -19.63 1.73
C THR A 84 -3.76 -19.64 2.80
N ARG A 85 -3.06 -20.76 2.97
CA ARG A 85 -1.87 -20.85 3.85
C ARG A 85 -0.70 -19.98 3.41
N ALA A 86 -0.73 -19.46 2.19
CA ALA A 86 0.22 -18.46 1.72
C ALA A 86 -0.05 -17.04 2.27
N PHE A 87 -1.22 -16.76 2.83
CA PHE A 87 -1.61 -15.43 3.30
C PHE A 87 -0.71 -14.81 4.38
N PRO A 88 -0.15 -15.57 5.35
CA PRO A 88 0.81 -15.03 6.31
C PRO A 88 2.07 -14.46 5.64
N LEU A 89 2.55 -15.07 4.56
CA LEU A 89 3.73 -14.61 3.83
C LEU A 89 3.49 -13.24 3.20
N TYR A 90 2.28 -13.01 2.69
CA TYR A 90 1.86 -11.69 2.22
C TYR A 90 1.90 -10.67 3.35
N ARG A 91 1.37 -11.00 4.53
CA ARG A 91 1.33 -10.08 5.68
C ARG A 91 2.72 -9.74 6.20
N GLU A 92 3.58 -10.74 6.36
CA GLU A 92 4.95 -10.56 6.85
C GLU A 92 5.75 -9.64 5.92
N ALA A 93 5.66 -9.84 4.62
CA ALA A 93 6.35 -8.99 3.65
C ALA A 93 5.72 -7.60 3.49
N PHE A 94 4.40 -7.47 3.58
CA PHE A 94 3.74 -6.16 3.66
C PHE A 94 4.24 -5.38 4.88
N ASP A 95 4.27 -6.03 6.04
CA ASP A 95 4.65 -5.38 7.31
C ASP A 95 6.12 -4.96 7.32
N ALA A 96 7.00 -5.77 6.74
CA ALA A 96 8.41 -5.44 6.57
C ALA A 96 8.62 -4.23 5.65
N GLU A 97 7.88 -4.15 4.54
CA GLU A 97 7.95 -3.00 3.63
C GLU A 97 7.40 -1.74 4.31
N ALA A 98 6.27 -1.87 5.00
CA ALA A 98 5.65 -0.79 5.77
C ALA A 98 6.57 -0.24 6.86
N GLU A 99 7.29 -1.11 7.59
CA GLU A 99 8.31 -0.71 8.55
C GLU A 99 9.44 0.09 7.87
N SER A 100 9.88 -0.34 6.69
CA SER A 100 10.94 0.33 5.93
C SER A 100 10.51 1.72 5.42
N LEU A 101 9.23 1.90 5.11
CA LEU A 101 8.61 3.16 4.70
C LEU A 101 8.14 4.02 5.89
N GLY A 102 8.31 3.55 7.12
CA GLY A 102 7.94 4.30 8.33
C GLY A 102 6.45 4.29 8.67
N ILE A 103 5.69 3.33 8.15
CA ILE A 103 4.26 3.17 8.42
C ILE A 103 4.06 2.41 9.75
N ALA A 104 3.53 3.11 10.77
CA ALA A 104 3.47 2.59 12.14
C ALA A 104 2.41 1.50 12.41
N HIS A 105 1.36 1.39 11.59
CA HIS A 105 0.21 0.50 11.81
C HIS A 105 -0.24 -0.23 10.53
N PRO A 106 0.62 -1.06 9.91
CA PRO A 106 0.30 -1.75 8.66
C PRO A 106 -0.94 -2.65 8.76
N GLU A 107 -1.27 -3.14 9.96
CA GLU A 107 -2.43 -4.01 10.20
C GLU A 107 -3.78 -3.37 9.94
N LYS A 108 -3.82 -2.03 9.91
CA LYS A 108 -5.02 -1.23 9.64
C LYS A 108 -5.26 -1.00 8.16
N ILE A 109 -4.24 -1.22 7.31
CA ILE A 109 -4.28 -0.90 5.88
C ILE A 109 -4.11 -2.12 4.96
N ARG A 110 -3.47 -3.21 5.41
CA ARG A 110 -3.08 -4.35 4.55
C ARG A 110 -4.18 -5.28 4.01
N GLY A 111 -5.44 -5.10 4.44
CA GLY A 111 -6.63 -5.85 3.96
C GLY A 111 -6.69 -7.36 4.23
#